data_AF-A0A9D1T2J9-F1
#
_entry.id   AF-A0A9D1T2J9-F1
#
_cell.length_a   1.000
_cell.length_b   1.000
_cell.length_c   1.000
_cell.angle_alpha   90.00
_cell.angle_beta   90.00
_cell.angle_gamma   90.00
#
_symmetry.space_group_name_H-M   'P 1'
#
loop_
_entity.id
_entity.type
_entity.pdbx_description
1 polymer ?
#
loop_
_entity_poly.entity_id
_entity_poly.type
_entity_poly.pdbx_seq_one_letter_code
_entity_poly.pdbx_strand_id
1 'polypeptide(L)'
;EGQQTLNREQFQVGDTRSLDEVIGEILEGGYIPSFCTSCYRLGRTGEHFMEYAIPGFIGRFCTPNAIMTLAEYLSDYASPATAEKGWAVIARETAKLEPKLRAEVESRLGRIRAGERDLYF
;
A
#
# COMPACT_ATOMS: atom_id res chain seq x y z
N GLU A 1 10.39 -19.81 12.86
CA GLU A 1 10.47 -18.39 13.30
C GLU A 1 10.14 -18.37 14.78
N GLY A 2 10.77 -17.67 15.71
CA GLY A 2 11.91 -16.75 15.74
C GLY A 2 11.97 -16.29 17.20
N GLN A 3 12.55 -17.11 18.07
CA GLN A 3 12.46 -16.92 19.53
C GLN A 3 13.35 -15.73 19.93
N GLN A 4 12.77 -14.71 20.58
CA GLN A 4 13.52 -13.50 20.95
C GLN A 4 14.67 -13.82 21.90
N THR A 5 15.84 -13.27 21.61
CA THR A 5 17.01 -13.30 22.50
C THR A 5 17.17 -11.94 23.18
N LEU A 6 16.49 -11.74 24.31
CA LEU A 6 16.40 -10.44 24.99
C LEU A 6 17.75 -9.80 25.35
N ASN A 7 18.81 -10.60 25.53
CA ASN A 7 20.17 -10.10 25.80
C ASN A 7 20.92 -9.64 24.53
N ARG A 8 20.34 -9.81 23.35
CA ARG A 8 20.92 -9.43 22.05
C ARG A 8 19.99 -8.52 21.22
N GLU A 9 18.79 -8.26 21.71
CA GLU A 9 17.77 -7.46 21.05
C GLU A 9 17.55 -6.15 21.80
N GLN A 10 17.22 -5.08 21.08
CA GLN A 10 17.04 -3.75 21.68
C GLN A 10 15.81 -3.67 22.60
N PHE A 11 14.76 -4.44 22.30
CA PHE A 11 13.50 -4.49 23.04
C PHE A 11 12.79 -5.84 22.84
N GLN A 12 11.87 -6.15 23.76
CA GLN A 12 10.90 -7.22 23.56
C GLN A 12 9.82 -6.75 22.57
N VAL A 13 9.50 -7.58 21.57
CA VAL A 13 8.47 -7.27 20.57
C VAL A 13 7.11 -7.46 21.23
N GLY A 14 6.32 -6.39 21.30
CA GLY A 14 4.99 -6.41 21.91
C GLY A 14 3.87 -6.95 21.01
N ASP A 15 4.11 -6.99 19.70
CA ASP A 15 3.18 -7.51 18.70
C ASP A 15 3.92 -8.47 17.76
N THR A 16 3.61 -9.74 17.89
CA THR A 16 4.27 -10.84 17.17
C THR A 16 3.43 -11.36 16.01
N ARG A 17 2.35 -10.67 15.64
CA ARG A 17 1.52 -11.04 14.50
C ARG A 17 2.35 -11.01 13.22
N SER A 18 2.04 -11.94 12.32
CA SER A 18 2.60 -11.93 10.99
C SER A 18 2.15 -10.69 10.21
N LEU A 19 2.89 -10.35 9.15
CA LEU A 19 2.50 -9.25 8.28
C LEU A 19 1.11 -9.48 7.66
N ASP A 20 0.79 -10.73 7.26
CA ASP A 20 -0.51 -11.05 6.66
C ASP A 20 -1.67 -10.84 7.64
N GLU A 21 -1.50 -11.22 8.90
CA GLU A 21 -2.51 -10.98 9.96
C GLU A 21 -2.75 -9.47 10.17
N VAL A 22 -1.67 -8.68 10.28
CA VAL A 22 -1.78 -7.22 10.45
C VAL A 22 -2.45 -6.57 9.24
N ILE A 23 -2.07 -6.97 8.02
CA ILE A 23 -2.68 -6.45 6.80
C ILE A 23 -4.16 -6.84 6.72
N GLY A 24 -4.50 -8.09 7.04
CA GLY A 24 -5.87 -8.57 7.09
C GLY A 24 -6.77 -7.76 8.03
N GLU A 25 -6.30 -7.47 9.24
CA GLU A 25 -7.05 -6.66 10.21
C GLU A 25 -7.23 -5.20 9.76
N ILE A 26 -6.19 -4.58 9.18
CA ILE A 26 -6.29 -3.21 8.65
C ILE A 26 -7.35 -3.13 7.54
N LEU A 27 -7.41 -4.15 6.68
CA LEU A 27 -8.40 -4.27 5.61
C LEU A 27 -9.82 -4.49 6.15
N GLU A 28 -9.99 -5.28 7.22
CA GLU A 28 -11.28 -5.43 7.91
C GLU A 28 -11.80 -4.11 8.49
N GLY A 29 -10.89 -3.28 9.03
CA GLY A 29 -11.20 -1.93 9.47
C GLY A 29 -11.56 -0.95 8.33
N GLY A 30 -11.47 -1.39 7.07
CA GLY A 30 -11.77 -0.57 5.90
C GLY A 30 -10.67 0.41 5.51
N TYR A 31 -9.47 0.29 6.10
CA TYR A 31 -8.31 1.10 5.72
C TYR A 31 -7.57 0.46 4.54
N ILE A 32 -6.70 1.25 3.88
CA ILE A 32 -5.85 0.78 2.79
C ILE A 32 -4.37 0.77 3.24
N PRO A 33 -3.79 -0.41 3.53
CA PRO A 33 -2.35 -0.54 3.74
C PRO A 33 -1.58 -0.11 2.49
N SER A 34 -0.35 0.37 2.67
CA SER A 34 0.48 0.87 1.58
C SER A 34 1.95 0.58 1.82
N PHE A 35 2.64 0.17 0.77
CA PHE A 35 4.11 0.00 0.75
C PHE A 35 4.76 1.03 -0.20
N CYS A 36 4.09 2.17 -0.39
CA CYS A 36 4.50 3.22 -1.33
C CYS A 36 5.88 3.80 -1.00
N THR A 37 6.72 3.92 -2.03
CA THR A 37 8.01 4.63 -1.97
C THR A 37 8.17 5.67 -3.09
N SER A 38 7.06 6.08 -3.72
CA SER A 38 7.09 6.94 -4.93
C SER A 38 7.69 8.32 -4.69
N CYS A 39 7.45 8.93 -3.51
CA CYS A 39 8.04 10.23 -3.17
C CYS A 39 9.57 10.17 -3.16
N TYR A 40 10.15 9.06 -2.72
CA TYR A 40 11.60 8.86 -2.79
C TYR A 40 12.08 8.78 -4.24
N ARG A 41 11.41 7.97 -5.08
CA ARG A 41 11.77 7.78 -6.50
C ARG A 41 11.67 9.05 -7.33
N LEU A 42 10.70 9.90 -7.01
CA LEU A 42 10.41 11.14 -7.72
C LEU A 42 11.10 12.36 -7.10
N GLY A 43 11.96 12.17 -6.09
CA GLY A 43 12.65 13.28 -5.43
C GLY A 43 11.72 14.26 -4.71
N ARG A 44 10.51 13.83 -4.33
CA ARG A 44 9.57 14.61 -3.51
C ARG A 44 9.99 14.48 -2.04
N THR A 45 11.04 15.21 -1.66
CA THR A 45 11.59 15.25 -0.30
C THR A 45 11.70 16.70 0.17
N GLY A 46 11.76 16.91 1.50
CA GLY A 46 11.91 18.26 2.08
C GLY A 46 10.80 19.21 1.63
N GLU A 47 11.18 20.40 1.15
CA GLU A 47 10.26 21.44 0.72
C GLU A 47 9.37 21.01 -0.45
N HIS A 48 9.91 20.26 -1.42
CA HIS A 48 9.13 19.76 -2.55
C HIS A 48 8.01 18.82 -2.10
N PHE A 49 8.21 18.01 -1.06
CA PHE A 49 7.11 17.20 -0.50
C PHE A 49 6.03 18.10 0.11
N MET A 50 6.45 19.12 0.87
CA MET A 50 5.54 20.02 1.59
C MET A 50 4.67 20.85 0.63
N GLU A 51 5.18 21.22 -0.54
CA GLU A 51 4.41 21.90 -1.59
C GLU A 51 3.18 21.11 -2.05
N TYR A 52 3.24 19.77 -2.04
CA TYR A 52 2.08 18.92 -2.34
C TYR A 52 1.28 18.57 -1.09
N ALA A 53 1.94 18.38 0.05
CA ALA A 53 1.30 17.91 1.27
C ALA A 53 0.44 18.99 1.94
N ILE A 54 0.96 20.20 2.12
CA ILE A 54 0.25 21.29 2.83
C ILE A 54 -1.07 21.66 2.12
N PRO A 55 -1.12 21.83 0.79
CA PRO A 55 -2.37 22.15 0.10
C PRO A 55 -3.31 20.94 -0.06
N GLY A 56 -2.91 19.74 0.37
CA GLY A 56 -3.68 18.52 0.23
C GLY A 56 -3.60 17.83 -1.14
N PHE A 57 -2.79 18.34 -2.07
CA PHE A 57 -2.61 17.72 -3.39
C PHE A 57 -1.95 16.36 -3.34
N ILE A 58 -1.23 16.05 -2.26
CA ILE A 58 -0.55 14.76 -2.07
C ILE A 58 -1.52 13.58 -2.14
N GLY A 59 -2.80 13.76 -1.78
CA GLY A 59 -3.82 12.72 -1.88
C GLY A 59 -4.02 12.21 -3.32
N ARG A 60 -3.77 13.05 -4.33
CA ARG A 60 -3.83 12.66 -5.76
C ARG A 60 -2.75 11.66 -6.16
N PHE A 61 -1.71 11.51 -5.33
CA PHE A 61 -0.60 10.58 -5.55
C PHE A 61 -0.61 9.43 -4.52
N CYS A 62 -0.85 9.73 -3.24
CA CYS A 62 -0.79 8.73 -2.18
C CYS A 62 -1.87 7.65 -2.32
N THR A 63 -3.12 8.02 -2.59
CA THR A 63 -4.21 7.04 -2.74
C THR A 63 -3.99 6.07 -3.92
N PRO A 64 -3.70 6.54 -5.15
CA PRO A 64 -3.46 5.60 -6.24
C PRO A 64 -2.19 4.77 -6.01
N ASN A 65 -1.13 5.30 -5.41
CA ASN A 65 0.07 4.52 -5.07
C ASN A 65 -0.19 3.48 -3.95
N ALA A 66 -1.06 3.77 -2.99
CA ALA A 66 -1.50 2.78 -2.00
C ALA A 66 -2.25 1.62 -2.69
N ILE A 67 -3.11 1.93 -3.66
CA ILE A 67 -3.80 0.91 -4.47
C ILE A 67 -2.79 0.05 -5.25
N MET A 68 -1.79 0.66 -5.90
CA MET A 68 -0.77 -0.08 -6.66
C MET A 68 0.02 -1.03 -5.75
N THR A 69 0.59 -0.50 -4.67
CA THR A 69 1.48 -1.29 -3.80
C THR A 69 0.75 -2.35 -2.99
N LEU A 70 -0.51 -2.10 -2.62
CA LEU A 70 -1.35 -3.15 -2.05
C LEU A 70 -1.61 -4.25 -3.10
N ALA A 71 -1.95 -3.91 -4.35
CA ALA A 71 -2.18 -4.90 -5.39
C ALA A 71 -0.96 -5.81 -5.65
N GLU A 72 0.26 -5.24 -5.59
CA GLU A 72 1.51 -6.00 -5.64
C GLU A 72 1.63 -6.95 -4.45
N TYR A 73 1.44 -6.45 -3.23
CA TYR A 73 1.48 -7.29 -2.03
C TYR A 73 0.47 -8.45 -2.08
N LEU A 74 -0.75 -8.18 -2.54
CA LEU A 74 -1.80 -9.20 -2.67
C LEU A 74 -1.48 -10.25 -3.73
N SER A 75 -0.71 -9.89 -4.76
CA SER A 75 -0.34 -10.81 -5.85
C SER A 75 0.86 -11.67 -5.49
N ASP A 76 1.74 -11.18 -4.62
CA ASP A 76 3.05 -11.77 -4.37
C ASP A 76 3.16 -12.50 -3.02
N TYR A 77 2.45 -12.04 -1.99
CA TYR A 77 2.72 -12.46 -0.61
C TYR A 77 1.46 -12.81 0.20
N ALA A 78 0.30 -12.22 -0.11
CA ALA A 78 -0.87 -12.36 0.75
C ALA A 78 -1.45 -13.78 0.76
N SER A 79 -2.00 -14.18 1.90
CA SER A 79 -2.85 -15.35 1.98
C SER A 79 -4.14 -15.16 1.15
N PRO A 80 -4.81 -16.24 0.70
CA PRO A 80 -6.06 -16.13 -0.05
C PRO A 80 -7.14 -15.31 0.69
N ALA A 81 -7.22 -15.44 2.02
CA ALA A 81 -8.19 -14.72 2.84
C ALA A 81 -7.90 -13.20 2.89
N THR A 82 -6.63 -12.83 3.02
CA THR A 82 -6.19 -11.42 3.01
C THR A 82 -6.33 -10.82 1.61
N ALA A 83 -6.03 -11.60 0.57
CA ALA A 83 -6.21 -11.19 -0.83
C ALA A 83 -7.66 -10.86 -1.16
N GLU A 84 -8.63 -11.67 -0.75
CA GLU A 84 -10.05 -11.39 -0.97
C GLU A 84 -10.48 -10.04 -0.39
N LYS A 85 -10.16 -9.80 0.88
CA LYS A 85 -10.43 -8.53 1.58
C LYS A 85 -9.73 -7.35 0.87
N GLY A 86 -8.47 -7.54 0.50
CA GLY A 86 -7.66 -6.52 -0.14
C GLY A 86 -8.19 -6.09 -1.51
N TRP A 87 -8.61 -7.05 -2.34
CA TRP A 87 -9.20 -6.73 -3.64
C TRP A 87 -10.55 -6.01 -3.51
N ALA A 88 -11.35 -6.34 -2.50
CA ALA A 88 -12.59 -5.62 -2.20
C ALA A 88 -12.32 -4.15 -1.79
N VAL A 89 -11.31 -3.92 -0.95
CA VAL A 89 -10.87 -2.55 -0.57
C VAL A 89 -10.34 -1.79 -1.80
N ILE A 90 -9.49 -2.41 -2.62
CA ILE A 90 -8.98 -1.80 -3.86
C ILE A 90 -10.12 -1.38 -4.78
N ALA A 91 -11.11 -2.24 -5.00
CA ALA A 91 -12.26 -1.91 -5.85
C ALA A 91 -13.03 -0.70 -5.32
N ARG A 92 -13.29 -0.68 -4.01
CA ARG A 92 -13.99 0.43 -3.34
C ARG A 92 -13.21 1.74 -3.42
N GLU A 93 -11.90 1.73 -3.15
CA GLU A 93 -11.09 2.96 -3.22
C GLU A 93 -10.92 3.46 -4.66
N THR A 94 -10.76 2.55 -5.62
CA THR A 94 -10.69 2.88 -7.06
C THR A 94 -11.97 3.56 -7.55
N ALA A 95 -13.14 3.12 -7.06
CA ALA A 95 -14.44 3.70 -7.38
C ALA A 95 -14.66 5.12 -6.81
N LYS A 96 -13.82 5.59 -5.88
CA LYS A 96 -13.86 6.97 -5.36
C LYS A 96 -12.97 7.94 -6.16
N LEU A 97 -12.11 7.42 -7.03
CA LEU A 97 -11.19 8.24 -7.82
C LEU A 97 -11.92 8.98 -8.94
N GLU A 98 -11.42 10.16 -9.29
CA GLU A 98 -11.83 10.92 -10.46
C GLU A 98 -11.69 10.07 -11.75
N PRO A 99 -12.59 10.19 -12.74
CA PRO A 99 -12.66 9.27 -13.88
C PRO A 99 -11.34 9.07 -14.64
N LYS A 100 -10.59 10.16 -14.86
CA LYS A 100 -9.29 10.10 -15.54
C LYS A 100 -8.25 9.32 -14.74
N LEU A 101 -8.18 9.56 -13.43
CA LEU A 101 -7.24 8.89 -12.54
C LEU A 101 -7.63 7.41 -12.35
N ARG A 102 -8.94 7.14 -12.27
CA ARG A 102 -9.47 5.77 -12.20
C ARG A 102 -9.03 4.93 -13.39
N ALA A 103 -9.20 5.43 -14.61
CA ALA A 103 -8.81 4.71 -15.82
C ALA A 103 -7.29 4.40 -15.85
N GLU A 104 -6.47 5.33 -15.38
CA GLU A 104 -5.02 5.14 -15.28
C GLU A 104 -4.66 4.08 -14.21
N VAL A 105 -5.31 4.13 -13.05
CA VAL A 105 -5.18 3.13 -11.98
C VAL A 105 -5.59 1.74 -12.46
N GLU A 106 -6.74 1.61 -13.12
CA GLU A 106 -7.24 0.33 -13.65
C GLU A 106 -6.29 -0.28 -14.69
N SER A 107 -5.75 0.56 -15.59
CA SER A 107 -4.73 0.14 -16.56
C SER A 107 -3.47 -0.40 -15.87
N ARG A 108 -2.96 0.30 -14.86
CA ARG A 108 -1.78 -0.13 -14.09
C ARG A 108 -2.05 -1.36 -13.23
N LEU A 109 -3.25 -1.51 -12.64
CA LEU A 109 -3.67 -2.73 -11.95
C LEU A 109 -3.65 -3.94 -12.90
N GLY A 110 -4.09 -3.77 -14.14
CA GLY A 110 -4.01 -4.82 -15.17
C GLY A 110 -2.55 -5.25 -15.43
N ARG A 111 -1.63 -4.30 -15.52
CA ARG A 111 -0.19 -4.56 -15.69
C ARG A 111 0.42 -5.25 -14.47
N ILE A 112 0.03 -4.85 -13.25
CA ILE A 112 0.46 -5.52 -12.01
C ILE A 112 -0.01 -6.98 -11.98
N ARG A 113 -1.26 -7.24 -12.35
CA ARG A 113 -1.78 -8.63 -12.46
C ARG A 113 -1.05 -9.44 -13.54
N ALA A 114 -0.51 -8.78 -14.56
CA ALA A 114 0.31 -9.40 -15.60
C ALA A 114 1.79 -9.61 -15.19
N GLY A 115 2.18 -9.20 -13.97
CA GLY A 115 3.51 -9.43 -13.42
C GLY A 115 4.42 -8.21 -13.37
N GLU A 116 3.97 -7.04 -13.84
CA GLU A 116 4.76 -5.81 -13.70
C GLU A 116 4.74 -5.28 -12.27
N ARG A 117 5.84 -4.68 -11.81
CA ARG A 117 5.98 -4.19 -10.43
C ARG A 117 6.58 -2.77 -10.43
N ASP A 118 6.47 -2.10 -9.30
CA ASP A 118 6.98 -0.76 -9.03
C ASP A 118 6.36 0.31 -9.95
N LEU A 119 5.03 0.27 -10.12
CA LEU A 119 4.27 1.29 -10.84
C LEU A 119 3.78 2.39 -9.89
N TYR A 120 4.09 3.65 -10.19
CA TYR A 120 3.77 4.78 -9.31
C TYR A 120 3.36 6.07 -10.03
N PHE A 121 2.81 6.99 -9.25
CA PHE A 121 2.33 8.34 -9.58
C PHE A 121 3.14 9.44 -8.88
#